data_AF-A0A7J0A4B4-F1
#
_entry.id   AF-A0A7J0A4B4-F1
#
_cell.length_a   1.000
_cell.length_b   1.000
_cell.length_c   1.000
_cell.angle_alpha   90.00
_cell.angle_beta   90.00
_cell.angle_gamma   90.00
#
_symmetry.space_group_name_H-M   'P 1'
#
loop_
_entity.id
_entity.type
_entity.pdbx_description
1 polymer ?
#
loop_
_entity_poly.entity_id
_entity_poly.type
_entity_poly.pdbx_seq_one_letter_code
_entity_poly.pdbx_strand_id
1 'polypeptide(L)'
;MRPTWHLVAAEDIRWMLKLSAQRVIAANASYAKGHGLEITDELYAKSYNLLEKILCGNKSLTKQEIAEHFCRSGILAEADNHRMTRFMARAEQEGIICSGVDKGGKYTYALLEERVPPMPEVTKDEALARLASD
;
A
#
# COMPACT_ATOMS: atom_id res chain seq x y z
N MET A 1 -0.11 -13.73 -5.24
CA MET A 1 -1.49 -13.75 -4.71
C MET A 1 -2.41 -12.90 -5.59
N ARG A 2 -3.73 -13.12 -5.52
CA ARG A 2 -4.69 -12.22 -6.19
C ARG A 2 -4.72 -10.85 -5.49
N PRO A 3 -4.92 -9.74 -6.21
CA PRO A 3 -4.89 -8.38 -5.67
C PRO A 3 -6.20 -8.03 -4.92
N THR A 4 -6.45 -8.75 -3.84
CA THR A 4 -7.56 -8.53 -2.89
C THR A 4 -6.99 -8.24 -1.51
N TRP A 5 -7.79 -7.69 -0.60
CA TRP A 5 -7.39 -7.57 0.80
C TRP A 5 -7.39 -8.94 1.46
N HIS A 6 -6.26 -9.29 2.08
CA HIS A 6 -6.05 -10.56 2.78
C HIS A 6 -5.77 -10.27 4.24
N LEU A 7 -6.26 -11.14 5.12
CA LEU A 7 -5.76 -11.20 6.50
C LEU A 7 -4.46 -12.00 6.46
N VAL A 8 -3.38 -11.40 6.95
CA VAL A 8 -2.03 -11.97 6.91
C VAL A 8 -1.39 -11.79 8.29
N ALA A 9 -0.66 -12.79 8.76
CA ALA A 9 0.10 -12.65 10.00
C ALA A 9 1.19 -11.58 9.83
N ALA A 10 1.51 -10.86 10.91
CA ALA A 10 2.49 -9.78 10.87
C ALA A 10 3.88 -10.29 10.40
N GLU A 11 4.25 -11.52 10.78
CA GLU A 11 5.50 -12.15 10.37
C GLU A 11 5.60 -12.45 8.87
N ASP A 12 4.47 -12.49 8.16
CA ASP A 12 4.44 -12.99 6.78
C ASP A 12 4.30 -11.92 5.71
N ILE A 13 3.66 -10.81 6.04
CA ILE A 13 3.32 -9.75 5.07
C ILE A 13 4.52 -9.28 4.25
N ARG A 14 5.70 -9.15 4.87
CA ARG A 14 6.90 -8.62 4.19
C ARG A 14 7.43 -9.59 3.13
N TRP A 15 7.55 -10.89 3.44
CA TRP A 15 8.02 -11.87 2.45
C TRP A 15 6.95 -12.16 1.40
N MET A 16 5.66 -12.13 1.77
CA MET A 16 4.54 -12.28 0.83
C MET A 16 4.48 -11.13 -0.18
N LEU A 17 4.73 -9.89 0.25
CA LEU A 17 4.87 -8.74 -0.63
C LEU A 17 6.06 -8.91 -1.57
N LYS A 18 7.24 -9.31 -1.08
CA LYS A 18 8.42 -9.58 -1.92
C LYS A 18 8.14 -10.60 -3.04
N LEU A 19 7.34 -11.63 -2.78
CA LEU A 19 6.97 -12.63 -3.78
C LEU A 19 5.94 -12.15 -4.81
N SER A 20 5.02 -11.26 -4.43
CA SER A 20 3.80 -10.99 -5.21
C SER A 20 3.67 -9.57 -5.75
N ALA A 21 4.32 -8.58 -5.12
CA ALA A 21 4.16 -7.17 -5.43
C ALA A 21 4.49 -6.83 -6.88
N GLN A 22 5.63 -7.32 -7.41
CA GLN A 22 6.07 -7.07 -8.78
C GLN A 22 4.99 -7.39 -9.82
N ARG A 23 4.32 -8.54 -9.68
CA ARG A 23 3.25 -8.94 -10.60
C ARG A 23 2.01 -8.04 -10.46
N VAL A 24 1.63 -7.68 -9.24
CA VAL A 24 0.46 -6.82 -8.98
C VAL A 24 0.71 -5.40 -9.49
N ILE A 25 1.89 -4.87 -9.24
CA ILE A 25 2.35 -3.57 -9.73
C ILE A 25 2.30 -3.52 -11.26
N ALA A 26 2.86 -4.50 -11.95
CA ALA A 26 2.87 -4.56 -13.40
C ALA A 26 1.45 -4.62 -13.99
N ALA A 27 0.56 -5.42 -13.40
CA ALA A 27 -0.84 -5.50 -13.82
C ALA A 27 -1.58 -4.16 -13.64
N ASN A 28 -1.38 -3.50 -12.49
CA ASN A 28 -1.97 -2.19 -12.22
C ASN A 28 -1.44 -1.10 -13.17
N ALA A 29 -0.14 -1.11 -13.47
CA ALA A 29 0.48 -0.18 -14.40
C ALA A 29 -0.06 -0.36 -15.84
N SER A 30 -0.18 -1.61 -16.29
CA SER A 30 -0.78 -1.93 -17.60
C SER A 30 -2.22 -1.43 -17.70
N TYR A 31 -3.03 -1.66 -16.66
CA TYR A 31 -4.39 -1.12 -16.62
C TYR A 31 -4.40 0.41 -16.67
N ALA A 32 -3.56 1.07 -15.85
CA ALA A 32 -3.51 2.51 -15.75
C ALA A 32 -3.20 3.17 -17.10
N LYS A 33 -2.22 2.60 -17.84
CA LYS A 33 -1.88 3.03 -19.19
C LYS A 33 -3.04 2.90 -20.18
N GLY A 34 -3.77 1.79 -20.13
CA GLY A 34 -4.94 1.58 -21.00
C GLY A 34 -6.12 2.54 -20.75
N HIS A 35 -6.13 3.24 -19.60
CA HIS A 35 -7.24 4.11 -19.19
C HIS A 35 -6.80 5.58 -18.96
N GLY A 36 -5.57 5.96 -19.32
CA GLY A 36 -5.06 7.32 -19.12
C GLY A 36 -4.91 7.72 -17.64
N LEU A 37 -4.71 6.76 -16.75
CA LEU A 37 -4.57 6.94 -15.30
C LEU A 37 -3.12 6.73 -14.82
N GLU A 38 -2.14 6.95 -15.70
CA GLU A 38 -0.73 6.78 -15.38
C GLU A 38 -0.30 7.76 -14.30
N ILE A 39 0.49 7.25 -13.35
CA ILE A 39 1.09 8.02 -12.26
C ILE A 39 2.59 7.82 -12.42
N THR A 40 3.33 8.93 -12.45
CA THR A 40 4.79 8.88 -12.61
C THR A 40 5.46 8.44 -11.31
N ASP A 41 6.67 7.90 -11.42
CA ASP A 41 7.43 7.46 -10.24
C ASP A 41 7.73 8.62 -9.29
N GLU A 42 7.88 9.85 -9.80
CA GLU A 42 8.07 11.05 -8.96
C GLU A 42 6.81 11.37 -8.13
N LEU A 43 5.61 11.18 -8.69
CA LEU A 43 4.36 11.35 -7.94
C LEU A 43 4.20 10.25 -6.89
N TYR A 44 4.58 9.01 -7.21
CA TYR A 44 4.60 7.93 -6.23
C TYR A 44 5.56 8.25 -5.08
N ALA A 45 6.80 8.66 -5.35
CA ALA A 45 7.76 9.03 -4.32
C ALA A 45 7.25 10.17 -3.42
N LYS A 46 6.63 11.22 -4.00
CA LYS A 46 5.97 12.28 -3.23
C LYS A 46 4.84 11.74 -2.36
N SER A 47 4.05 10.80 -2.89
CA SER A 47 2.95 10.18 -2.15
C SER A 47 3.43 9.37 -0.95
N TYR A 48 4.55 8.64 -1.06
CA TYR A 48 5.11 7.85 0.03
C TYR A 48 5.59 8.75 1.17
N ASN A 49 6.36 9.78 0.85
CA ASN A 49 6.82 10.77 1.83
C ASN A 49 5.64 11.44 2.56
N LEU A 50 4.55 11.73 1.84
CA LEU A 50 3.35 12.29 2.46
C LEU A 50 2.65 11.28 3.37
N LEU A 51 2.49 10.04 2.92
CA LEU A 51 1.87 8.96 3.70
C LEU A 51 2.63 8.71 5.00
N GLU A 52 3.96 8.60 4.94
CA GLU A 52 4.83 8.51 6.11
C GLU A 52 4.58 9.67 7.08
N LYS A 53 4.56 10.90 6.58
CA LYS A 53 4.36 12.09 7.41
C LYS A 53 2.99 12.12 8.10
N ILE A 54 1.91 11.81 7.37
CA ILE A 54 0.54 11.95 7.92
C ILE A 54 0.14 10.76 8.80
N LEU A 55 0.71 9.58 8.56
CA LEU A 55 0.40 8.35 9.31
C LEU A 55 1.37 8.08 10.47
N CYS A 56 2.54 8.71 10.50
CA CYS A 56 3.52 8.60 11.59
C CYS A 56 2.88 8.88 12.97
N GLY A 57 3.33 8.11 13.96
CA GLY A 57 2.86 8.16 15.34
C GLY A 57 1.69 7.23 15.60
N ASN A 58 1.69 6.05 14.98
CA ASN A 58 0.64 5.02 15.07
C ASN A 58 -0.75 5.53 14.65
N LYS A 59 -0.80 6.45 13.68
CA LYS A 59 -2.09 6.99 13.22
C LYS A 59 -2.74 6.06 12.21
N SER A 60 -4.06 6.14 12.18
CA SER A 60 -4.89 5.42 11.22
C SER A 60 -5.85 6.41 10.57
N LEU A 61 -5.76 6.55 9.25
CA LEU A 61 -6.57 7.48 8.47
C LEU A 61 -7.39 6.72 7.42
N THR A 62 -8.61 7.18 7.18
CA THR A 62 -9.45 6.70 6.09
C THR A 62 -8.90 7.14 4.73
N LYS A 63 -9.29 6.44 3.65
CA LYS A 63 -8.91 6.85 2.28
C LYS A 63 -9.33 8.28 1.97
N GLN A 64 -10.47 8.72 2.49
CA GLN A 64 -10.98 10.08 2.30
C GLN A 64 -10.08 11.12 2.98
N GLU A 65 -9.71 10.90 4.24
CA GLU A 65 -8.80 11.81 4.96
C GLU A 65 -7.44 11.90 4.27
N ILE A 66 -6.92 10.77 3.78
CA ILE A 66 -5.67 10.74 3.00
C ILE A 66 -5.83 11.54 1.69
N ALA A 67 -6.95 11.36 0.97
CA ALA A 67 -7.23 12.12 -0.25
C ALA A 67 -7.23 13.64 -0.02
N GLU A 68 -7.76 14.10 1.12
CA GLU A 68 -7.71 15.52 1.49
C GLU A 68 -6.26 16.01 1.66
N HIS A 69 -5.39 15.22 2.29
CA HIS A 69 -3.96 15.54 2.40
C HIS A 69 -3.26 15.55 1.04
N PHE A 70 -3.62 14.65 0.13
CA PHE A 70 -3.09 14.62 -1.24
C PHE A 70 -3.48 15.88 -2.03
N CYS A 71 -4.72 16.35 -1.86
CA CYS A 71 -5.17 17.61 -2.49
C CYS A 71 -4.43 18.81 -1.90
N ARG A 72 -4.34 18.91 -0.56
CA ARG A 72 -3.65 20.02 0.13
C ARG A 72 -2.16 20.11 -0.19
N SER A 73 -1.52 18.99 -0.52
CA SER A 73 -0.10 18.93 -0.91
C SER A 73 0.14 19.15 -2.40
N GLY A 74 -0.92 19.24 -3.22
CA GLY A 74 -0.82 19.38 -4.67
C GLY A 74 -0.40 18.11 -5.41
N ILE A 75 -0.39 16.94 -4.77
CA ILE A 75 -0.20 15.65 -5.45
C ILE A 75 -1.40 15.35 -6.36
N LEU A 76 -2.59 15.71 -5.90
CA LEU A 76 -3.81 15.72 -6.69
C LEU A 76 -4.37 17.14 -6.77
N ALA A 77 -4.95 17.48 -7.92
CA ALA A 77 -5.69 18.73 -8.08
C ALA A 77 -7.02 18.70 -7.31
N GLU A 78 -7.66 17.54 -7.28
CA GLU A 78 -8.93 17.30 -6.60
C GLU A 78 -9.03 15.84 -6.14
N ALA A 79 -10.02 15.55 -5.29
CA ALA A 79 -10.23 14.22 -4.75
C ALA A 79 -10.77 13.26 -5.84
N ASP A 80 -9.86 12.58 -6.53
CA ASP A 80 -10.16 11.57 -7.55
C ASP A 80 -10.06 10.16 -6.96
N ASN A 81 -11.19 9.46 -6.85
CA ASN A 81 -11.27 8.10 -6.31
C ASN A 81 -10.49 7.06 -7.14
N HIS A 82 -10.43 7.21 -8.47
CA HIS A 82 -9.71 6.29 -9.34
C HIS A 82 -8.21 6.42 -9.13
N ARG A 83 -7.69 7.65 -9.14
CA ARG A 83 -6.27 7.92 -8.86
C ARG A 83 -5.90 7.56 -7.43
N MET A 84 -6.73 7.91 -6.44
CA MET A 84 -6.48 7.53 -5.06
C MET A 84 -6.38 6.02 -4.89
N THR A 85 -7.27 5.25 -5.52
CA THR A 85 -7.20 3.78 -5.46
C THR A 85 -5.87 3.25 -6.03
N ARG A 86 -5.28 3.91 -7.03
CA ARG A 86 -3.97 3.54 -7.57
C ARG A 86 -2.81 3.91 -6.65
N PHE A 87 -2.82 5.11 -6.07
CA PHE A 87 -1.83 5.50 -5.06
C PHE A 87 -1.83 4.53 -3.87
N MET A 88 -3.02 4.23 -3.32
CA MET A 88 -3.15 3.33 -2.18
C MET A 88 -2.70 1.91 -2.53
N ALA A 89 -3.15 1.37 -3.67
CA ALA A 89 -2.76 0.04 -4.10
C ALA A 89 -1.25 -0.06 -4.33
N ARG A 90 -0.61 0.97 -4.91
CA ARG A 90 0.85 0.97 -5.08
C ARG A 90 1.56 1.02 -3.74
N ALA A 91 1.15 1.91 -2.83
CA ALA A 91 1.76 2.04 -1.51
C ALA A 91 1.63 0.76 -0.65
N GLU A 92 0.53 0.02 -0.77
CA GLU A 92 0.39 -1.31 -0.15
C GLU A 92 1.37 -2.32 -0.74
N GLN A 93 1.54 -2.35 -2.07
CA GLN A 93 2.46 -3.27 -2.73
C GLN A 93 3.95 -2.95 -2.46
N GLU A 94 4.28 -1.66 -2.29
CA GLU A 94 5.62 -1.23 -1.87
C GLU A 94 5.86 -1.41 -0.36
N GLY A 95 4.85 -1.84 0.40
CA GLY A 95 4.96 -2.07 1.85
C GLY A 95 5.07 -0.79 2.68
N ILE A 96 4.61 0.35 2.17
CA ILE A 96 4.58 1.61 2.92
C ILE A 96 3.43 1.60 3.93
N ILE A 97 2.26 1.15 3.48
CA ILE A 97 1.03 1.14 4.27
C ILE A 97 0.42 -0.25 4.33
N CYS A 98 -0.35 -0.50 5.39
CA CYS A 98 -1.24 -1.64 5.55
C CYS A 98 -2.58 -1.19 6.14
N SER A 99 -3.44 -2.15 6.50
CA SER A 99 -4.68 -1.85 7.23
C SER A 99 -4.38 -1.22 8.59
N GLY A 100 -5.10 -0.13 8.88
CA GLY A 100 -5.07 0.56 10.16
C GLY A 100 -6.17 0.08 11.11
N VAL A 101 -6.28 0.77 12.25
CA VAL A 101 -7.33 0.53 13.24
C VAL A 101 -8.68 1.01 12.71
N ASP A 102 -9.73 0.19 12.85
CA ASP A 102 -11.08 0.56 12.46
C ASP A 102 -11.50 1.89 13.12
N LYS A 103 -12.09 2.78 12.32
CA LYS A 103 -12.58 4.09 12.78
C LYS A 103 -14.09 4.16 12.63
N GLY A 104 -14.80 3.42 13.48
CA GLY A 104 -16.26 3.41 13.53
C GLY A 104 -16.88 2.69 12.32
N GLY A 105 -16.39 1.49 12.01
CA GLY A 105 -16.81 0.67 10.87
C GLY A 105 -16.21 1.11 9.53
N LYS A 106 -15.24 2.03 9.55
CA LYS A 106 -14.54 2.50 8.36
C LYS A 106 -13.13 1.94 8.32
N TYR A 107 -12.79 1.32 7.20
CA TYR A 107 -11.42 0.91 6.89
C TYR A 107 -10.49 2.11 6.87
N THR A 108 -9.31 1.91 7.48
CA THR A 108 -8.25 2.90 7.56
C THR A 108 -6.93 2.29 7.12
N TYR A 109 -5.94 3.14 6.95
CA TYR A 109 -4.58 2.80 6.58
C TYR A 109 -3.62 3.31 7.65
N ALA A 110 -2.58 2.54 7.90
CA ALA A 110 -1.49 2.87 8.84
C ALA A 110 -0.15 2.50 8.20
N LEU A 111 0.96 3.01 8.76
CA LEU A 111 2.29 2.61 8.30
C LEU A 111 2.54 1.14 8.63
N LEU A 112 3.02 0.40 7.63
CA LEU A 112 3.38 -1.01 7.83
C LEU A 112 4.48 -1.13 8.90
N GLU A 113 5.45 -0.23 8.85
CA GLU A 113 6.61 -0.22 9.75
C GLU A 113 6.25 -0.04 11.23
N GLU A 114 5.17 0.69 11.52
CA GLU A 114 4.70 0.89 12.90
C GLU A 114 3.77 -0.24 13.37
N ARG A 115 3.15 -0.96 12.42
CA ARG A 115 2.20 -2.05 12.70
C ARG A 115 2.86 -3.42 12.79
N VAL A 116 3.97 -3.60 12.09
CA VAL A 116 4.64 -4.88 11.93
C VAL A 116 6.10 -4.72 12.34
N PRO A 117 6.55 -5.42 13.40
CA PRO A 117 7.93 -5.32 13.85
C PRO A 117 8.90 -5.68 12.72
N PRO A 118 10.14 -5.16 12.74
CA PRO A 118 11.18 -5.63 11.84
C PRO A 118 11.35 -7.14 11.96
N MET A 119 11.30 -7.84 10.84
CA MET A 119 11.46 -9.29 10.77
C MET A 119 12.73 -9.63 9.99
N PRO A 120 13.41 -10.75 10.32
CA PRO A 120 14.52 -11.25 9.53
C PRO A 120 14.11 -11.44 8.07
N GLU A 121 15.01 -11.11 7.15
CA GLU A 121 14.75 -11.40 5.75
C GLU A 121 14.70 -12.90 5.50
N VAL A 122 13.67 -13.34 4.79
CA VAL A 122 13.49 -14.72 4.35
C VAL A 122 13.89 -14.80 2.88
N THR A 123 14.60 -15.86 2.49
CA THR A 123 14.97 -16.09 1.10
C THR A 123 13.73 -16.40 0.25
N LYS A 124 13.85 -16.26 -1.07
CA LYS A 124 12.73 -16.56 -1.98
C LYS A 124 12.28 -18.03 -1.87
N ASP A 125 13.22 -18.96 -1.75
CA ASP A 125 12.91 -20.39 -1.68
C ASP A 125 12.22 -20.75 -0.37
N GLU A 126 12.68 -20.20 0.76
CA GLU A 126 11.99 -20.36 2.05
C GLU A 126 10.58 -19.74 2.02
N ALA A 127 10.43 -18.57 1.41
CA ALA A 127 9.14 -17.90 1.28
C ALA A 127 8.15 -18.73 0.43
N LEU A 128 8.63 -19.37 -0.65
CA LEU A 128 7.82 -20.28 -1.46
C LEU A 128 7.46 -21.55 -0.71
N ALA A 129 8.39 -22.12 0.07
CA ALA A 129 8.14 -23.28 0.90
C ALA A 129 7.05 -23.00 1.96
N ARG A 130 7.14 -21.86 2.66
CA ARG A 130 6.14 -21.41 3.63
C ARG A 130 4.76 -21.25 3.00
N LEU A 131 4.69 -20.58 1.85
CA LEU A 131 3.43 -20.35 1.14
C LEU A 131 2.75 -21.67 0.67
N ALA A 132 3.54 -22.70 0.35
CA ALA A 132 3.02 -23.99 -0.08
C ALA A 132 2.55 -24.88 1.08
N SER A 133 2.95 -24.55 2.31
CA SER A 133 2.61 -25.28 3.54
C SER A 133 1.44 -24.67 4.33
N ASP A 134 0.97 -23.48 3.93
CA ASP A 134 -0.19 -22.77 4.51
C ASP A 134 -1.54 -23.23 3.91
#